data_AF-A0A9D5ZGQ5-F1
#
_entry.id   AF-A0A9D5ZGQ5-F1
#
_cell.length_a   1.000
_cell.length_b   1.000
_cell.length_c   1.000
_cell.angle_alpha   90.00
_cell.angle_beta   90.00
_cell.angle_gamma   90.00
#
_symmetry.space_group_name_H-M   'P 1'
#
loop_
_entity.id
_entity.type
_entity.pdbx_description
1 polymer ?
#
loop_
_entity_poly.entity_id
_entity_poly.type
_entity_poly.pdbx_seq_one_letter_code
_entity_poly.pdbx_strand_id
1 'polypeptide(L)'
;MAFGGVKSDQQRADLLVFLNGQADSPIALPQPTTAELAAAKSAPAAAPAKTEPDAAEIFATVAGMNPAERPSWAPKVSQIKWEDGRLKKAMRGIPEQVAANLTFFGKQGNWYTPFERPGMTGLYDIRNLHPQ
;
A
#
# COMPACT_ATOMS: atom_id res chain seq x y z
N MET A 1 19.31 9.79 2.23
CA MET A 1 19.68 9.28 0.89
C MET A 1 20.41 10.40 0.18
N ALA A 2 21.74 10.31 0.04
CA ALA A 2 22.52 11.33 -0.66
C ALA A 2 22.41 11.08 -2.16
N PHE A 3 22.09 12.12 -2.95
CA PHE A 3 22.13 12.05 -4.40
C PHE A 3 23.58 11.78 -4.84
N GLY A 4 23.83 10.60 -5.43
CA GLY A 4 25.16 10.22 -5.89
C GLY A 4 25.60 11.08 -7.06
N GLY A 5 26.39 12.12 -6.79
CA GLY A 5 26.93 13.01 -7.83
C GLY A 5 27.25 14.43 -7.36
N VAL A 6 26.60 14.92 -6.30
CA VAL A 6 26.85 16.28 -5.79
C VAL A 6 27.84 16.21 -4.63
N LYS A 7 29.08 16.67 -4.88
CA LYS A 7 30.20 16.53 -3.95
C LYS A 7 30.21 17.59 -2.84
N SER A 8 29.47 18.69 -2.98
CA SER A 8 29.41 19.75 -1.97
C SER A 8 28.00 19.98 -1.45
N ASP A 9 27.89 20.25 -0.15
CA ASP A 9 26.62 20.53 0.51
C ASP A 9 25.97 21.81 0.00
N GLN A 10 26.80 22.80 -0.35
CA GLN A 10 26.34 24.06 -0.91
C GLN A 10 25.65 23.87 -2.27
N GLN A 11 26.24 23.07 -3.16
CA GLN A 11 25.61 22.77 -4.46
C GLN A 11 24.29 22.04 -4.30
N ARG A 12 24.14 21.20 -3.27
CA ARG A 12 22.85 20.54 -2.99
C ARG A 12 21.81 21.56 -2.50
N ALA A 13 22.20 22.50 -1.65
CA ALA A 13 21.30 23.56 -1.18
C ALA A 13 20.82 24.45 -2.35
N ASP A 14 21.74 24.86 -3.23
CA ASP A 14 21.42 25.68 -4.39
C ASP A 14 20.48 24.94 -5.36
N LEU A 15 20.70 23.65 -5.58
CA LEU A 15 19.82 22.81 -6.40
C LEU A 15 18.43 22.63 -5.77
N LEU A 16 18.35 22.46 -4.44
CA LEU A 16 17.07 22.37 -3.74
C LEU A 16 16.27 23.67 -3.87
N VAL A 17 16.92 24.83 -3.75
CA VAL A 17 16.27 26.14 -3.96
C VAL A 17 15.78 26.27 -5.39
N PHE A 18 16.60 25.93 -6.38
CA PHE A 18 16.24 26.00 -7.80
C PHE A 18 15.02 25.12 -8.12
N LEU A 19 15.03 23.86 -7.69
CA LEU A 19 13.95 22.91 -7.96
C LEU A 19 12.65 23.30 -7.25
N ASN A 20 12.73 23.86 -6.05
CA ASN A 20 11.56 24.35 -5.34
C ASN A 20 10.94 25.58 -6.03
N GLY A 21 11.76 26.45 -6.64
CA GLY A 21 11.27 27.59 -7.43
C GLY A 21 10.59 27.21 -8.75
N GLN A 22 10.86 26.00 -9.27
CA GLN A 22 10.20 25.49 -10.48
C GLN A 22 8.99 24.59 -10.18
N ALA A 23 8.63 24.38 -8.91
CA ALA A 23 7.51 23.54 -8.53
C ALA A 23 6.19 24.31 -8.49
N ASP A 24 5.10 23.71 -8.99
CA ASP A 24 3.75 24.28 -8.94
C ASP A 24 3.18 24.40 -7.51
N SER A 25 3.81 23.74 -6.53
CA SER A 25 3.45 23.80 -5.11
C SER A 25 4.72 23.82 -4.26
N PRO A 26 5.34 25.00 -4.08
CA PRO A 26 6.62 25.11 -3.39
C PRO A 26 6.46 24.81 -1.89
N ILE A 27 7.40 24.03 -1.34
CA ILE A 27 7.50 23.77 0.10
C ILE A 27 8.28 24.91 0.74
N ALA A 28 7.80 25.42 1.88
CA ALA A 28 8.56 26.39 2.67
C ALA A 28 9.87 25.75 3.17
N LEU A 29 11.01 26.26 2.72
CA LEU A 29 12.31 25.79 3.18
C LEU A 29 12.55 26.28 4.61
N PRO A 30 12.97 25.40 5.55
CA PRO A 30 13.37 25.84 6.87
C PRO A 30 14.60 26.74 6.74
N GLN A 31 14.43 28.03 7.04
CA GLN A 31 15.54 28.96 7.18
C GLN A 31 16.36 28.52 8.40
N PRO A 32 17.71 28.51 8.34
CA PRO A 32 18.52 28.26 9.53
C PRO A 32 18.35 29.46 10.46
N THR A 33 17.30 29.46 11.27
CA THR A 33 17.25 30.34 12.44
C THR A 33 18.38 29.90 13.35
N THR A 34 19.19 30.87 13.80
CA THR A 34 20.26 30.69 14.80
C THR A 34 19.76 30.03 16.11
N ALA A 35 18.45 29.78 16.25
CA ALA A 35 17.81 29.03 17.33
C ALA A 35 17.94 27.49 17.22
N GLU A 36 18.19 26.92 16.04
CA GLU A 36 18.26 25.46 15.84
C GLU A 36 19.67 24.86 16.05
N LEU A 37 20.54 25.53 16.81
CA LEU A 37 21.67 24.87 17.49
C LEU A 37 21.41 24.65 18.99
N ALA A 38 20.31 25.19 19.54
CA ALA A 38 20.02 25.15 20.99
C ALA A 38 18.75 24.37 21.36
N ALA A 39 17.85 24.07 20.42
CA ALA A 39 16.53 23.52 20.71
C ALA A 39 16.41 21.99 20.57
N ALA A 40 17.52 21.23 20.65
CA ALA A 40 17.50 19.77 20.81
C ALA A 40 16.97 19.30 22.20
N LYS A 41 16.08 20.08 22.83
CA LYS A 41 15.56 19.79 24.16
C LYS A 41 14.21 20.48 24.37
N SER A 42 13.14 19.82 23.91
CA SER A 42 11.79 19.77 24.52
C SER A 42 10.69 19.62 23.46
N ALA A 43 10.12 18.42 23.37
CA ALA A 43 8.78 18.17 22.81
C ALA A 43 7.69 18.73 23.76
N PRO A 44 6.38 18.58 23.48
CA PRO A 44 5.61 18.61 22.22
C PRO A 44 4.44 19.64 22.31
N ALA A 45 3.75 19.96 21.20
CA ALA A 45 2.47 20.69 21.30
C ALA A 45 1.46 20.28 20.22
N ALA A 46 0.41 19.60 20.71
CA ALA A 46 -1.01 19.70 20.34
C ALA A 46 -1.43 19.57 18.85
N ALA A 47 -2.02 18.41 18.56
CA ALA A 47 -2.98 18.23 17.46
C ALA A 47 -4.33 18.90 17.79
N PRO A 48 -5.03 19.54 16.84
CA PRO A 48 -6.47 19.72 16.92
C PRO A 48 -7.20 18.61 16.16
N ALA A 49 -8.07 17.90 16.89
CA ALA A 49 -9.25 17.20 16.38
C ALA A 49 -10.24 18.26 15.81
N LYS A 50 -11.26 18.02 14.97
CA LYS A 50 -12.02 16.84 14.53
C LYS A 50 -12.99 17.37 13.45
N THR A 51 -13.28 16.63 12.38
CA THR A 51 -14.60 16.66 11.73
C THR A 51 -14.78 15.33 10.99
N GLU A 52 -15.40 14.37 11.66
CA GLU A 52 -15.88 13.12 11.03
C GLU A 52 -17.31 13.40 10.50
N PRO A 53 -17.57 13.20 9.20
CA PRO A 53 -18.93 13.17 8.70
C PRO A 53 -19.60 11.83 9.06
N ASP A 54 -20.91 11.88 9.21
CA ASP A 54 -21.81 10.82 9.67
C ASP A 54 -21.72 9.55 8.78
N ALA A 55 -21.66 8.38 9.41
CA ALA A 55 -21.35 7.10 8.78
C ALA A 55 -22.50 6.52 7.93
N ALA A 56 -23.69 7.15 7.95
CA ALA A 56 -24.91 6.62 7.37
C ALA A 56 -25.06 6.85 5.85
N GLU A 57 -24.47 7.90 5.27
CA GLU A 57 -24.55 8.16 3.81
C GLU A 57 -23.37 7.56 3.01
N ILE A 58 -22.34 7.07 3.69
CA ILE A 58 -21.06 6.62 3.08
C ILE A 58 -21.23 5.36 2.22
N PHE A 59 -22.26 4.54 2.50
CA PHE A 59 -22.49 3.30 1.75
C PHE A 59 -22.93 3.51 0.30
N ALA A 60 -23.39 4.71 -0.08
CA ALA A 60 -23.87 4.98 -1.43
C ALA A 60 -22.77 5.39 -2.43
N THR A 61 -21.54 5.70 -1.99
CA THR A 61 -20.48 6.17 -2.91
C THR A 61 -19.08 5.76 -2.46
N VAL A 62 -18.80 4.46 -2.40
CA VAL A 62 -17.47 3.90 -2.02
C VAL A 62 -16.31 4.44 -2.88
N ALA A 63 -16.60 5.01 -4.07
CA ALA A 63 -15.59 5.49 -5.02
C ALA A 63 -15.15 6.95 -4.86
N GLY A 64 -15.77 7.75 -3.97
CA GLY A 64 -15.51 9.20 -3.94
C GLY A 64 -15.97 9.92 -5.21
N MET A 65 -15.75 11.24 -5.27
CA MET A 65 -16.19 12.09 -6.41
C MET A 65 -15.11 12.29 -7.48
N ASN A 66 -13.84 12.03 -7.16
CA ASN A 66 -12.71 12.16 -8.09
C ASN A 66 -12.13 10.77 -8.42
N PRO A 67 -12.26 10.25 -9.65
CA PRO A 67 -11.76 8.93 -10.03
C PRO A 67 -10.24 8.76 -9.90
N ALA A 68 -9.48 9.86 -9.99
CA ALA A 68 -8.02 9.84 -9.92
C ALA A 68 -7.50 9.72 -8.48
N GLU A 69 -8.36 9.97 -7.48
CA GLU A 69 -7.94 10.07 -6.08
C GLU A 69 -8.76 9.14 -5.20
N ARG A 70 -8.07 8.38 -4.34
CA ARG A 70 -8.74 7.62 -3.30
C ARG A 70 -9.09 8.56 -2.15
N PRO A 71 -10.37 8.67 -1.74
CA PRO A 71 -10.75 9.52 -0.62
C PRO A 71 -10.06 9.09 0.69
N SER A 72 -9.78 10.06 1.56
CA SER A 72 -9.06 9.84 2.83
C SER A 72 -9.80 8.92 3.80
N TRP A 73 -11.14 8.98 3.77
CA TRP A 73 -12.03 8.15 4.58
C TRP A 73 -12.20 6.73 4.01
N ALA A 74 -11.69 6.43 2.82
CA ALA A 74 -11.86 5.11 2.19
C ALA A 74 -11.19 4.02 3.04
N PRO A 75 -11.91 2.92 3.36
CA PRO A 75 -11.34 1.79 4.07
C PRO A 75 -10.08 1.26 3.37
N LYS A 76 -9.01 1.03 4.13
CA LYS A 76 -7.76 0.42 3.63
C LYS A 76 -7.57 -0.94 4.28
N VAL A 77 -7.23 -1.94 3.47
CA VAL A 77 -6.82 -3.26 3.98
C VAL A 77 -5.38 -3.13 4.49
N SER A 78 -5.20 -3.11 5.81
CA SER A 78 -3.88 -3.01 6.45
C SER A 78 -3.17 -4.36 6.54
N GLN A 79 -3.93 -5.45 6.68
CA GLN A 79 -3.41 -6.80 6.78
C GLN A 79 -4.33 -7.76 6.05
N ILE A 80 -3.73 -8.73 5.37
CA ILE A 80 -4.44 -9.83 4.75
C ILE A 80 -4.20 -11.06 5.63
N LYS A 81 -5.20 -11.45 6.41
CA LYS A 81 -5.16 -12.70 7.15
C LYS A 81 -5.60 -13.82 6.21
N TRP A 82 -4.75 -14.81 6.00
CA TRP A 82 -5.14 -16.01 5.27
C TRP A 82 -5.80 -17.02 6.19
N GLU A 83 -6.79 -17.75 5.67
CA GLU A 83 -7.33 -18.91 6.35
C GLU A 83 -6.34 -20.07 6.34
N ASP A 84 -6.34 -20.79 7.46
CA ASP A 84 -5.61 -22.04 7.60
C ASP A 84 -6.17 -23.07 6.61
N GLY A 85 -5.31 -23.56 5.71
CA GLY A 85 -5.69 -24.54 4.69
C GLY A 85 -5.98 -23.99 3.30
N ARG A 86 -5.91 -22.67 3.06
CA ARG A 86 -6.01 -22.10 1.69
C ARG A 86 -4.97 -22.71 0.75
N LEU A 87 -3.72 -22.84 1.20
CA LEU A 87 -2.65 -23.48 0.42
C LEU A 87 -3.00 -24.93 0.08
N LYS A 88 -3.55 -25.70 1.04
CA LYS A 88 -4.00 -27.08 0.79
C LYS A 88 -5.10 -27.13 -0.27
N LYS A 89 -6.05 -26.19 -0.23
CA LYS A 89 -7.10 -26.06 -1.25
C LYS A 89 -6.51 -25.68 -2.62
N ALA A 90 -5.56 -24.75 -2.65
CA ALA A 90 -4.85 -24.33 -3.86
C ALA A 90 -3.98 -25.44 -4.47
N MET A 91 -3.49 -26.38 -3.65
CA MET A 91 -2.67 -27.51 -4.08
C MET A 91 -3.51 -28.76 -4.43
N ARG A 92 -4.82 -28.76 -4.18
CA ARG A 92 -5.70 -29.90 -4.44
C ARG A 92 -5.66 -30.29 -5.92
N GLY A 93 -5.31 -31.55 -6.21
CA GLY A 93 -5.21 -32.08 -7.56
C GLY A 93 -3.91 -31.74 -8.30
N ILE A 94 -2.91 -31.15 -7.63
CA ILE A 94 -1.57 -30.92 -8.22
C ILE A 94 -0.64 -32.07 -7.83
N PRO A 95 0.11 -32.67 -8.78
CA PRO A 95 1.13 -33.66 -8.45
C PRO A 95 2.27 -33.04 -7.64
N GLU A 96 2.80 -33.78 -6.67
CA GLU A 96 3.79 -33.31 -5.70
C GLU A 96 5.06 -32.72 -6.35
N GLN A 97 5.49 -33.28 -7.49
CA GLN A 97 6.65 -32.80 -8.23
C GLN A 97 6.49 -31.36 -8.74
N VAL A 98 5.25 -30.97 -9.07
CA VAL A 98 4.95 -29.60 -9.51
C VAL A 98 4.72 -28.69 -8.30
N ALA A 99 4.22 -29.24 -7.19
CA ALA A 99 3.93 -28.47 -5.98
C ALA A 99 5.17 -27.78 -5.38
N ALA A 100 6.35 -28.39 -5.47
CA ALA A 100 7.61 -27.82 -4.99
C ALA A 100 7.94 -26.46 -5.65
N ASN A 101 7.56 -26.27 -6.91
CA ASN A 101 7.83 -25.04 -7.66
C ASN A 101 6.75 -23.97 -7.46
N LEU A 102 5.63 -24.32 -6.81
CA LEU A 102 4.44 -23.48 -6.68
C LEU A 102 4.32 -22.78 -5.32
N THR A 103 5.43 -22.62 -4.60
CA THR A 103 5.49 -21.91 -3.31
C THR A 103 4.99 -20.46 -3.40
N PHE A 104 4.94 -19.88 -4.61
CA PHE A 104 4.44 -18.53 -4.84
C PHE A 104 2.96 -18.36 -4.49
N PHE A 105 2.12 -19.42 -4.48
CA PHE A 105 0.72 -19.32 -4.03
C PHE A 105 0.61 -18.78 -2.60
N GLY A 106 1.58 -19.12 -1.74
CA GLY A 106 1.70 -18.56 -0.38
C GLY A 106 2.33 -17.17 -0.34
N LYS A 107 2.44 -16.44 -1.45
CA LYS A 107 2.99 -15.06 -1.52
C LYS A 107 2.11 -14.09 -2.31
N GLN A 108 1.03 -14.55 -2.95
CA GLN A 108 0.19 -13.75 -3.84
C GLN A 108 -0.73 -12.75 -3.12
N GLY A 109 -0.68 -12.60 -1.80
CA GLY A 109 -1.58 -11.72 -1.06
C GLY A 109 -3.07 -12.11 -1.22
N ASN A 110 -3.91 -11.09 -1.46
CA ASN A 110 -5.35 -11.23 -1.69
C ASN A 110 -5.72 -11.11 -3.18
N TRP A 111 -4.79 -11.45 -4.06
CA TRP A 111 -5.06 -11.42 -5.50
C TRP A 111 -6.05 -12.53 -5.89
N TYR A 112 -6.82 -12.26 -6.94
CA TYR A 112 -7.75 -13.22 -7.48
C TYR A 112 -7.01 -14.31 -8.27
N THR A 113 -7.20 -15.56 -7.84
CA THR A 113 -6.53 -16.73 -8.43
C THR A 113 -7.58 -17.71 -8.98
N PRO A 114 -7.82 -17.72 -10.30
CA PRO A 114 -8.88 -18.54 -10.91
C PRO A 114 -8.73 -20.04 -10.63
N PHE A 115 -7.49 -20.53 -10.57
CA PHE A 115 -7.19 -21.97 -10.44
C PHE A 115 -7.51 -22.58 -9.06
N GLU A 116 -7.78 -21.74 -8.05
CA GLU A 116 -8.20 -22.19 -6.71
C GLU A 116 -9.73 -22.27 -6.56
N ARG A 117 -10.48 -21.80 -7.57
CA ARG A 117 -11.94 -21.77 -7.58
C ARG A 117 -12.48 -22.99 -8.33
N PRO A 118 -13.58 -23.61 -7.86
CA PRO A 118 -14.26 -24.64 -8.62
C PRO A 118 -14.72 -24.04 -9.97
N GLY A 119 -14.31 -24.68 -11.06
CA GLY A 119 -14.74 -24.33 -12.41
C GLY A 119 -16.04 -25.04 -12.79
N MET A 120 -16.10 -25.60 -13.99
CA MET A 120 -17.20 -26.46 -14.43
C MET A 120 -17.17 -27.82 -13.71
N THR A 121 -18.34 -28.43 -13.54
CA THR A 121 -18.50 -29.77 -12.96
C THR A 121 -18.28 -30.88 -13.99
N GLY A 122 -18.23 -32.13 -13.54
CA GLY A 122 -18.15 -33.32 -14.40
C GLY A 122 -16.76 -33.52 -15.02
N LEU A 123 -16.71 -33.86 -16.30
CA LEU A 123 -15.46 -34.14 -17.04
C LEU A 123 -14.45 -32.98 -17.04
N TYR A 124 -14.91 -31.77 -16.69
CA TYR A 124 -14.09 -30.56 -16.66
C TYR A 124 -13.55 -30.23 -15.26
N ASP A 125 -13.92 -30.99 -14.22
CA ASP A 125 -13.35 -30.84 -12.89
C ASP A 125 -12.07 -31.67 -12.72
N ILE A 126 -11.05 -31.34 -13.52
CA ILE A 126 -9.75 -32.04 -13.55
C ILE A 126 -9.01 -32.07 -12.20
N ARG A 127 -9.43 -31.23 -11.25
CA ARG A 127 -8.81 -31.10 -9.93
C ARG A 127 -9.73 -31.54 -8.79
N ASN A 128 -10.92 -32.06 -9.12
CA ASN A 128 -11.95 -32.49 -8.18
C ASN A 128 -12.23 -31.40 -7.13
N LEU A 129 -12.39 -30.15 -7.55
CA LEU A 129 -12.68 -29.01 -6.67
C LEU A 129 -14.13 -28.97 -6.20
N HIS A 130 -15.03 -29.68 -6.89
CA HIS A 130 -16.42 -29.88 -6.47
C HIS A 130 -16.57 -31.10 -5.54
N PRO A 131 -17.57 -31.09 -4.63
CA PRO A 131 -17.95 -32.31 -3.92
C PRO A 131 -18.43 -33.38 -4.91
N GLN A 132 -18.04 -34.62 -4.65
CA GLN A 132 -18.47 -35.81 -5.41
C GLN A 132 -19.84 -36.28 -4.92
#